data_AF-A0AA97AWB8-F1
#
_entry.id   AF-A0AA97AWB8-F1
#
_cell.length_a   1.000
_cell.length_b   1.000
_cell.length_c   1.000
_cell.angle_alpha   90.00
_cell.angle_beta   90.00
_cell.angle_gamma   90.00
#
_symmetry.space_group_name_H-M   'P 1'
#
loop_
_entity.id
_entity.type
_entity.pdbx_description
1 polymer ?
#
loop_
_entity_poly.entity_id
_entity_poly.type
_entity_poly.pdbx_seq_one_letter_code
_entity_poly.pdbx_strand_id
1 'polypeptide(L)'
;MAELKDDQDYKLLKAAQKQRFSKLEASFAEDEKDLVSEINFAGFNVTSVWDLVNRKNDYDSIAPILIKHLSIKHHPRIISGIARALALPSQADNITLWNTLKDLYINTRTDSEIIEPVERGCQEAIAVALETLATKSRVSDLKQIIDKVPNADGIVWLKAKLQKVQSYT
;
A
#
# COMPACT_ATOMS: atom_id res chain seq x y z
N MET A 1 19.19 -42.40 15.03
CA MET A 1 18.38 -41.16 15.00
C MET A 1 18.96 -40.30 13.90
N ALA A 2 18.20 -40.10 12.83
CA ALA A 2 18.68 -39.64 11.54
C ALA A 2 18.42 -38.13 11.36
N GLU A 3 19.38 -37.32 11.79
CA GLU A 3 19.47 -35.88 11.49
C GLU A 3 20.26 -35.68 10.19
N LEU A 4 19.72 -36.02 9.01
CA LEU A 4 20.42 -35.73 7.74
C LEU A 4 19.54 -35.77 6.46
N LYS A 5 18.21 -35.67 6.59
CA LYS A 5 17.29 -35.45 5.45
C LYS A 5 16.82 -34.00 5.30
N ASP A 6 17.24 -33.11 6.21
CA ASP A 6 16.69 -31.76 6.36
C ASP A 6 17.40 -30.69 5.51
N ASP A 7 18.51 -31.02 4.84
CA ASP A 7 19.30 -30.03 4.07
C ASP A 7 18.94 -30.02 2.57
N GLN A 8 18.66 -31.18 1.97
CA GLN A 8 18.34 -31.27 0.53
C GLN A 8 16.93 -30.76 0.22
N ASP A 9 15.93 -31.17 1.00
CA ASP A 9 14.53 -30.75 0.81
C ASP A 9 14.36 -29.26 1.11
N TYR A 10 15.04 -28.74 2.15
CA TYR A 10 15.08 -27.30 2.45
C TYR A 10 15.73 -26.49 1.31
N LYS A 11 16.86 -26.96 0.75
CA LYS A 11 17.51 -26.31 -0.40
C LYS A 11 16.62 -26.30 -1.64
N LEU A 12 15.93 -27.40 -1.93
CA LEU A 12 15.00 -27.49 -3.07
C LEU A 12 13.79 -26.56 -2.89
N LEU A 13 13.19 -26.53 -1.70
CA LEU A 13 12.10 -25.61 -1.36
C LEU A 13 12.54 -24.15 -1.48
N LYS A 14 13.73 -23.81 -0.98
CA LYS A 14 14.28 -22.44 -1.06
C LYS A 14 14.62 -22.04 -2.48
N ALA A 15 15.15 -22.96 -3.30
CA ALA A 15 15.42 -22.72 -4.72
C ALA A 15 14.13 -22.49 -5.51
N ALA A 16 13.09 -23.31 -5.28
CA ALA A 16 11.78 -23.16 -5.91
C ALA A 16 11.10 -21.84 -5.50
N GLN A 17 11.16 -21.46 -4.22
CA GLN A 17 10.71 -20.16 -3.74
C GLN A 17 11.46 -19.02 -4.43
N LYS A 18 12.80 -19.07 -4.47
CA LYS A 18 13.62 -18.04 -5.13
C LYS A 18 13.25 -17.87 -6.60
N GLN A 19 13.03 -18.96 -7.33
CA GLN A 19 12.62 -18.89 -8.74
C GLN A 19 11.22 -18.27 -8.90
N ARG A 20 10.29 -18.59 -8.00
CA ARG A 20 8.95 -17.98 -7.99
C ARG A 20 9.02 -16.49 -7.68
N PHE A 21 9.80 -16.09 -6.68
CA PHE A 21 10.02 -14.69 -6.34
C PHE A 21 10.64 -13.91 -7.50
N SER A 22 11.68 -14.45 -8.16
CA SER A 22 12.32 -13.79 -9.30
C SER A 22 11.37 -13.55 -10.48
N LYS A 23 10.46 -14.49 -10.77
CA LYS A 23 9.42 -14.30 -11.81
C LYS A 23 8.42 -13.20 -11.43
N LEU A 24 8.02 -13.15 -10.16
CA LEU A 24 7.11 -12.12 -9.67
C LEU A 24 7.78 -10.74 -9.66
N GLU A 25 9.05 -10.64 -9.26
CA GLU A 25 9.82 -9.41 -9.31
C GLU A 25 9.91 -8.84 -10.73
N ALA A 26 10.14 -9.69 -11.74
CA ALA A 26 10.12 -9.24 -13.14
C ALA A 26 8.74 -8.70 -13.56
N SER A 27 7.65 -9.34 -13.10
CA SER A 27 6.29 -8.85 -13.36
C SER A 27 6.00 -7.53 -12.67
N PHE A 28 6.50 -7.32 -11.46
CA PHE A 28 6.34 -6.07 -10.72
C PHE A 28 7.15 -4.95 -11.36
N ALA A 29 8.39 -5.23 -11.77
CA ALA A 29 9.25 -4.27 -12.45
C ALA A 29 8.64 -3.79 -13.77
N GLU A 30 7.98 -4.67 -14.53
CA GLU A 30 7.27 -4.25 -15.75
C GLU A 30 6.02 -3.42 -15.44
N ASP A 31 5.26 -3.77 -14.39
CA ASP A 31 4.06 -3.04 -13.98
C ASP A 31 4.36 -1.62 -13.47
N GLU A 32 5.43 -1.45 -12.68
CA GLU A 32 5.81 -0.13 -12.13
C GLU A 32 6.77 0.66 -13.02
N LYS A 33 7.11 0.16 -14.20
CA LYS A 33 8.13 0.74 -15.08
C LYS A 33 7.87 2.21 -15.41
N ASP A 34 6.65 2.53 -15.81
CA ASP A 34 6.26 3.90 -16.18
C ASP A 34 6.28 4.83 -14.95
N LEU A 35 5.79 4.32 -13.81
CA LEU A 35 5.83 5.02 -12.53
C LEU A 35 7.27 5.39 -12.14
N VAL A 36 8.17 4.40 -12.16
CA VAL A 36 9.59 4.57 -11.84
C VAL A 36 10.26 5.54 -12.82
N SER A 37 9.93 5.45 -14.11
CA SER A 37 10.44 6.38 -15.13
C SER A 37 10.00 7.83 -14.85
N GLU A 38 8.72 8.07 -14.56
CA GLU A 38 8.19 9.40 -14.24
C GLU A 38 8.82 9.97 -12.96
N ILE A 39 9.01 9.16 -11.92
CA ILE A 39 9.66 9.58 -10.67
C ILE A 39 11.13 9.94 -10.91
N ASN A 40 11.86 9.13 -11.67
CA ASN A 40 13.25 9.40 -12.01
C ASN A 40 13.40 10.67 -12.86
N PHE A 41 12.48 10.91 -13.79
CA PHE A 41 12.44 12.14 -14.59
C PHE A 41 12.20 13.38 -13.72
N ALA A 42 11.45 13.25 -12.63
CA ALA A 42 11.26 14.31 -11.63
C ALA A 42 12.48 14.52 -10.69
N GLY A 43 13.58 13.80 -10.91
CA GLY A 43 14.84 13.97 -10.19
C GLY A 43 15.06 13.01 -9.01
N PHE A 44 14.19 12.01 -8.82
CA PHE A 44 14.28 11.07 -7.72
C PHE A 44 14.82 9.72 -8.18
N ASN A 45 16.06 9.41 -7.80
CA ASN A 45 16.70 8.14 -8.18
C ASN A 45 16.09 6.97 -7.41
N VAL A 46 15.19 6.22 -8.04
CA VAL A 46 14.53 5.03 -7.49
C VAL A 46 14.51 3.89 -8.51
N THR A 47 14.50 2.67 -7.98
CA THR A 47 14.35 1.44 -8.76
C THR A 47 12.98 0.80 -8.60
N SER A 48 12.26 1.15 -7.53
CA SER A 48 10.90 0.72 -7.23
C SER A 48 10.18 1.79 -6.42
N VAL A 49 8.84 1.81 -6.48
CA VAL A 49 8.03 2.67 -5.59
C VAL A 49 8.31 2.41 -4.11
N TRP A 50 8.72 1.18 -3.77
CA TRP A 50 9.06 0.79 -2.40
C TRP A 50 10.30 1.52 -1.86
N ASP A 51 11.15 2.07 -2.72
CA ASP A 51 12.28 2.90 -2.31
C ASP A 51 11.83 4.22 -1.65
N LEU A 52 10.59 4.66 -1.90
CA LEU A 52 10.02 5.88 -1.31
C LEU A 52 9.55 5.66 0.14
N VAL A 53 9.07 4.47 0.48
CA VAL A 53 8.42 4.17 1.78
C VAL A 53 9.37 4.36 2.97
N ASN A 54 10.68 4.18 2.76
CA ASN A 54 11.70 4.25 3.81
C ASN A 54 12.57 5.51 3.76
N ARG A 55 12.31 6.42 2.82
CA ARG A 55 13.08 7.66 2.71
C ARG A 55 12.46 8.77 3.54
N LYS A 56 13.29 9.74 3.93
CA LYS A 56 12.79 10.95 4.61
C LYS A 56 11.85 11.68 3.66
N ASN A 57 10.68 12.09 4.17
CA ASN A 57 9.55 12.67 3.43
C ASN A 57 9.89 13.96 2.67
N ASP A 58 10.64 13.88 1.57
CA ASP A 58 10.97 14.98 0.65
C ASP A 58 10.31 14.81 -0.74
N TYR A 59 9.30 13.95 -0.82
CA TYR A 59 8.63 13.54 -2.06
C TYR A 59 7.32 14.28 -2.35
N ASP A 60 7.00 15.37 -1.65
CA ASP A 60 5.77 16.13 -1.90
C ASP A 60 5.64 16.58 -3.37
N SER A 61 6.77 16.85 -4.03
CA SER A 61 6.80 17.24 -5.44
C SER A 61 6.41 16.11 -6.41
N ILE A 62 6.52 14.84 -6.01
CA ILE A 62 6.08 13.69 -6.83
C ILE A 62 4.73 13.12 -6.40
N ALA A 63 4.11 13.65 -5.34
CA ALA A 63 2.76 13.24 -4.93
C ALA A 63 1.74 13.25 -6.10
N PRO A 64 1.72 14.25 -7.01
CA PRO A 64 0.82 14.22 -8.17
C PRO A 64 1.04 13.02 -9.09
N ILE A 65 2.29 12.58 -9.28
CA ILE A 65 2.63 11.39 -10.08
C ILE A 65 2.07 10.14 -9.38
N LEU A 66 2.32 10.00 -8.08
CA LEU A 66 1.84 8.87 -7.28
C LEU A 66 0.29 8.78 -7.30
N ILE A 67 -0.40 9.92 -7.15
CA ILE A 67 -1.88 9.99 -7.19
C ILE A 67 -2.42 9.56 -8.57
N LYS A 68 -1.78 9.99 -9.66
CA LYS A 68 -2.13 9.55 -11.02
C LYS A 68 -2.02 8.02 -11.11
N HIS A 69 -0.95 7.42 -10.60
CA HIS A 69 -0.75 5.98 -10.65
C HIS A 69 -1.69 5.17 -9.75
N LEU A 70 -2.29 5.75 -8.70
CA LEU A 70 -3.39 5.09 -7.96
C LEU A 70 -4.65 4.86 -8.83
N SER A 71 -4.83 5.63 -9.91
CA SER A 71 -5.96 5.49 -10.84
C SER A 71 -5.66 4.51 -11.99
N ILE A 72 -4.45 3.98 -12.06
CA ILE A 72 -4.02 3.00 -13.06
C ILE A 72 -4.14 1.60 -12.45
N LYS A 73 -4.47 0.61 -13.29
CA LYS A 73 -4.52 -0.78 -12.86
C LYS A 73 -3.09 -1.31 -12.66
N HIS A 74 -2.63 -1.27 -11.42
CA HIS A 74 -1.39 -1.91 -10.99
C HIS A 74 -1.64 -3.17 -10.15
N HIS A 75 -0.62 -3.99 -10.01
CA HIS A 75 -0.59 -5.11 -9.07
C HIS A 75 -0.78 -4.58 -7.63
N PRO A 76 -1.51 -5.31 -6.75
CA PRO A 76 -1.77 -4.87 -5.36
C PRO A 76 -0.51 -4.43 -4.61
N ARG A 77 0.61 -5.15 -4.80
CA ARG A 77 1.92 -4.78 -4.23
C ARG A 77 2.40 -3.38 -4.62
N ILE A 78 2.17 -2.95 -5.86
CA ILE A 78 2.58 -1.62 -6.33
C ILE A 78 1.65 -0.56 -5.72
N ILE A 79 0.34 -0.81 -5.71
CA ILE A 79 -0.65 0.06 -5.04
C ILE A 79 -0.30 0.22 -3.55
N SER A 80 0.09 -0.85 -2.85
CA SER A 80 0.54 -0.78 -1.45
C SER A 80 1.72 0.18 -1.26
N GLY A 81 2.71 0.11 -2.15
CA GLY A 81 3.88 0.98 -2.11
C GLY A 81 3.51 2.44 -2.36
N ILE A 82 2.66 2.71 -3.35
CA ILE A 82 2.15 4.06 -3.66
C ILE A 82 1.37 4.62 -2.46
N ALA A 83 0.43 3.85 -1.90
CA ALA A 83 -0.39 4.28 -0.77
C ALA A 83 0.47 4.62 0.46
N ARG A 84 1.46 3.78 0.78
CA ARG A 84 2.39 4.04 1.89
C ARG A 84 3.26 5.27 1.64
N ALA A 85 3.75 5.46 0.42
CA ALA A 85 4.52 6.66 0.06
C ALA A 85 3.68 7.95 0.15
N LEU A 86 2.37 7.85 -0.09
CA LEU A 86 1.41 8.97 0.02
C LEU A 86 0.82 9.16 1.43
N ALA A 87 1.21 8.35 2.40
CA ALA A 87 0.78 8.49 3.80
C ALA A 87 1.54 9.65 4.48
N LEU A 88 1.32 10.88 3.98
CA LEU A 88 2.01 12.09 4.41
C LEU A 88 0.99 13.11 4.96
N PRO A 89 1.19 13.65 6.17
CA PRO A 89 0.29 14.67 6.72
C PRO A 89 0.17 15.93 5.85
N SER A 90 1.21 16.28 5.07
CA SER A 90 1.19 17.39 4.10
C SER A 90 0.10 17.22 3.03
N GLN A 91 -0.35 16.00 2.76
CA GLN A 91 -1.38 15.68 1.78
C GLN A 91 -2.79 15.64 2.40
N ALA A 92 -2.96 15.99 3.68
CA ALA A 92 -4.23 15.88 4.39
C ALA A 92 -5.37 16.72 3.77
N ASP A 93 -5.06 17.80 3.05
CA ASP A 93 -6.07 18.63 2.37
C ASP A 93 -6.35 18.18 0.92
N ASN A 94 -5.64 17.17 0.43
CA ASN A 94 -5.81 16.67 -0.94
C ASN A 94 -7.09 15.83 -1.05
N ILE A 95 -8.15 16.43 -1.61
CA ILE A 95 -9.47 15.80 -1.76
C ILE A 95 -9.44 14.65 -2.77
N THR A 96 -8.71 14.82 -3.88
CA THR A 96 -8.60 13.78 -4.92
C THR A 96 -7.97 12.52 -4.35
N LEU A 97 -6.82 12.65 -3.68
CA LEU A 97 -6.14 11.53 -3.04
C LEU A 97 -7.06 10.82 -2.03
N TRP A 98 -7.75 11.58 -1.19
CA TRP A 98 -8.67 11.01 -0.20
C TRP A 98 -9.77 10.18 -0.84
N ASN A 99 -10.44 10.71 -1.86
CA ASN A 99 -11.52 9.99 -2.55
C ASN A 99 -10.98 8.74 -3.26
N THR A 100 -9.84 8.84 -3.94
CA THR A 100 -9.19 7.69 -4.57
C THR A 100 -8.86 6.59 -3.55
N LEU A 101 -8.28 6.94 -2.40
CA LEU A 101 -7.96 5.96 -1.35
C LEU A 101 -9.22 5.34 -0.72
N LYS A 102 -10.29 6.12 -0.54
CA LYS A 102 -11.57 5.58 -0.05
C LYS A 102 -12.12 4.52 -0.99
N ASP A 103 -12.18 4.84 -2.27
CA ASP A 103 -12.70 3.93 -3.28
C ASP A 103 -11.82 2.69 -3.39
N LEU A 104 -10.50 2.85 -3.38
CA LEU A 104 -9.57 1.72 -3.36
C LEU A 104 -9.76 0.85 -2.12
N TYR A 105 -9.86 1.44 -0.92
CA TYR A 105 -10.00 0.68 0.32
C TYR A 105 -11.26 -0.19 0.34
N ILE A 106 -12.39 0.38 -0.09
CA ILE A 106 -13.69 -0.29 -0.14
C ILE A 106 -13.69 -1.45 -1.15
N ASN A 107 -12.95 -1.31 -2.24
CA ASN A 107 -12.94 -2.29 -3.33
C ASN A 107 -11.75 -3.26 -3.30
N THR A 108 -10.82 -3.09 -2.36
CA THR A 108 -9.68 -4.01 -2.18
C THR A 108 -10.13 -5.19 -1.32
N ARG A 109 -9.72 -6.40 -1.71
CA ARG A 109 -10.00 -7.64 -0.95
C ARG A 109 -9.24 -7.64 0.36
N THR A 110 -9.81 -8.31 1.36
CA THR A 110 -9.10 -8.54 2.63
C THR A 110 -8.04 -9.62 2.46
N ASP A 111 -7.04 -9.63 3.33
CA ASP A 111 -5.98 -10.63 3.34
C ASP A 111 -6.52 -12.06 3.53
N SER A 112 -7.62 -12.19 4.29
CA SER A 112 -8.33 -13.46 4.49
C SER A 112 -9.00 -14.00 3.22
N GLU A 113 -9.33 -13.12 2.27
CA GLU A 113 -9.88 -13.51 0.98
C GLU A 113 -8.79 -13.83 -0.05
N ILE A 114 -7.53 -13.41 0.19
CA ILE A 114 -6.44 -13.53 -0.77
C ILE A 114 -5.67 -14.83 -0.56
N ILE A 115 -5.68 -15.68 -1.60
CA ILE A 115 -4.93 -16.95 -1.62
C ILE A 115 -3.44 -16.69 -1.78
N GLU A 116 -3.06 -15.79 -2.69
CA GLU A 116 -1.65 -15.55 -3.03
C GLU A 116 -1.00 -14.57 -2.05
N PRO A 117 -0.05 -15.00 -1.19
CA PRO A 117 0.48 -14.15 -0.13
C PRO A 117 1.14 -12.86 -0.62
N VAL A 118 1.59 -12.81 -1.88
CA VAL A 118 2.25 -11.65 -2.48
C VAL A 118 1.29 -10.52 -2.86
N GLU A 119 -0.01 -10.80 -2.92
CA GLU A 119 -1.08 -9.81 -3.18
C GLU A 119 -1.66 -9.21 -1.90
N ARG A 120 -1.30 -9.77 -0.73
CA ARG A 120 -1.77 -9.34 0.60
C ARG A 120 -1.17 -7.99 1.02
N GLY A 121 -1.80 -7.37 2.00
CA GLY A 121 -1.38 -6.13 2.66
C GLY A 121 -1.73 -4.85 1.90
N CYS A 122 -2.42 -4.94 0.75
CA CYS A 122 -2.83 -3.77 -0.02
C CYS A 122 -3.91 -2.96 0.71
N GLN A 123 -4.97 -3.62 1.19
CA GLN A 123 -6.02 -2.95 1.94
C GLN A 123 -5.48 -2.29 3.22
N GLU A 124 -4.58 -2.98 3.92
CA GLU A 124 -3.86 -2.44 5.08
C GLU A 124 -3.04 -1.19 4.73
N ALA A 125 -2.26 -1.22 3.65
CA ALA A 125 -1.47 -0.07 3.21
C ALA A 125 -2.34 1.16 2.89
N ILE A 126 -3.51 0.94 2.28
CA ILE A 126 -4.49 2.00 2.02
C ILE A 126 -5.08 2.53 3.34
N ALA A 127 -5.36 1.65 4.32
CA ALA A 127 -5.81 2.09 5.64
C ALA A 127 -4.79 2.99 6.35
N VAL A 128 -3.49 2.70 6.27
CA VAL A 128 -2.43 3.57 6.83
C VAL A 128 -2.47 4.97 6.19
N ALA A 129 -2.64 5.04 4.87
CA ALA A 129 -2.76 6.32 4.18
C ALA A 129 -4.01 7.08 4.62
N LEU A 130 -5.18 6.43 4.66
CA LEU A 130 -6.43 7.03 5.16
C LEU A 130 -6.31 7.49 6.61
N GLU A 131 -5.68 6.69 7.47
CA GLU A 131 -5.46 7.03 8.88
C GLU A 131 -4.58 8.27 9.04
N THR A 132 -3.51 8.38 8.24
CA THR A 132 -2.62 9.54 8.23
C THR A 132 -3.35 10.80 7.76
N LEU A 133 -4.11 10.69 6.66
CA LEU A 133 -4.78 11.80 6.00
C LEU A 133 -6.11 12.21 6.66
N ALA A 134 -6.58 11.45 7.64
CA ALA A 134 -7.83 11.72 8.35
C ALA A 134 -7.74 12.98 9.22
N THR A 135 -8.56 13.97 8.88
CA THR A 135 -8.75 15.24 9.61
C THR A 135 -10.19 15.37 10.10
N LYS A 136 -10.48 16.45 10.85
CA LYS A 136 -11.83 16.74 11.38
C LYS A 136 -12.91 16.83 10.30
N SER A 137 -12.58 17.40 9.14
CA SER A 137 -13.52 17.50 8.01
C SER A 137 -13.89 16.14 7.41
N ARG A 138 -13.14 15.07 7.72
CA ARG A 138 -13.29 13.71 7.16
C ARG A 138 -13.95 12.72 8.10
N VAL A 139 -14.46 13.16 9.26
CA VAL A 139 -15.11 12.29 10.26
C VAL A 139 -16.34 11.57 9.68
N SER A 140 -17.17 12.24 8.88
CA SER A 140 -18.34 11.62 8.23
C SER A 140 -17.92 10.48 7.30
N ASP A 141 -16.88 10.73 6.50
CA ASP A 141 -16.34 9.75 5.56
C ASP A 141 -15.76 8.53 6.26
N LEU A 142 -15.00 8.73 7.34
CA LEU A 142 -14.47 7.63 8.14
C LEU A 142 -15.58 6.74 8.70
N LYS A 143 -16.68 7.32 9.21
CA LYS A 143 -17.84 6.54 9.67
C LYS A 143 -18.41 5.70 8.53
N GLN A 144 -18.65 6.29 7.38
CA GLN A 144 -19.19 5.59 6.21
C GLN A 144 -18.30 4.42 5.77
N ILE A 145 -16.97 4.61 5.74
CA ILE A 145 -16.02 3.54 5.42
C ILE A 145 -16.13 2.41 6.44
N ILE A 146 -16.09 2.76 7.73
CA ILE A 146 -16.12 1.77 8.83
C ILE A 146 -17.41 0.95 8.81
N ASP A 147 -18.54 1.59 8.53
CA ASP A 147 -19.84 0.94 8.46
C ASP A 147 -19.96 0.05 7.22
N LYS A 148 -19.37 0.47 6.09
CA LYS A 148 -19.44 -0.26 4.81
C LYS A 148 -18.56 -1.51 4.79
N VAL A 149 -17.36 -1.44 5.38
CA VAL A 149 -16.38 -2.54 5.38
C VAL A 149 -15.87 -2.86 6.81
N PRO A 150 -16.74 -3.36 7.71
CA PRO A 150 -16.43 -3.47 9.14
C PRO A 150 -15.34 -4.49 9.48
N ASN A 151 -15.03 -5.39 8.53
CA ASN A 151 -14.05 -6.48 8.66
C ASN A 151 -12.82 -6.28 7.75
N ALA A 152 -12.63 -5.09 7.18
CA ALA A 152 -11.48 -4.79 6.34
C ALA A 152 -10.16 -4.76 7.13
N ASP A 153 -9.05 -4.99 6.43
CA ASP A 153 -7.72 -4.89 7.03
C ASP A 153 -7.42 -3.45 7.46
N GLY A 154 -6.77 -3.28 8.61
CA GLY A 154 -6.47 -1.96 9.17
C GLY A 154 -7.69 -1.19 9.72
N ILE A 155 -8.90 -1.78 9.73
CA ILE A 155 -10.14 -1.10 10.20
C ILE A 155 -10.04 -0.63 11.66
N VAL A 156 -9.27 -1.35 12.49
CA VAL A 156 -9.03 -0.99 13.90
C VAL A 156 -8.32 0.36 14.00
N TRP A 157 -7.39 0.66 13.10
CA TRP A 157 -6.68 1.94 13.07
C TRP A 157 -7.61 3.08 12.65
N LEU A 158 -8.48 2.84 11.65
CA LEU A 158 -9.49 3.81 11.24
C LEU A 158 -10.48 4.12 12.37
N LYS A 159 -10.91 3.10 13.13
CA LYS A 159 -11.75 3.26 14.33
C LYS A 159 -11.05 4.07 15.41
N ALA A 160 -9.79 3.76 15.72
CA ALA A 160 -8.99 4.51 16.70
C ALA A 160 -8.79 5.97 16.26
N LYS A 161 -8.51 6.20 14.98
CA LYS A 161 -8.37 7.54 14.41
C LYS A 161 -9.68 8.32 14.46
N LEU A 162 -10.81 7.69 14.14
CA LEU A 162 -12.13 8.30 14.25
C LEU A 162 -12.39 8.81 15.68
N GLN A 163 -12.11 7.99 16.70
CA GLN A 163 -12.25 8.37 18.10
C GLN A 163 -11.35 9.57 18.44
N LYS A 164 -10.08 9.53 18.02
CA LYS A 164 -9.12 10.61 18.25
C LYS A 164 -9.57 11.92 17.61
N VAL A 165 -9.99 11.89 16.35
CA VAL A 165 -10.38 13.10 15.61
C VAL A 165 -11.69 13.71 16.15
N GLN A 166 -12.59 12.88 16.68
CA GLN A 166 -13.84 13.33 17.32
C GLN A 166 -13.63 13.96 18.71
N SER A 167 -12.70 13.44 19.50
CA SER A 167 -12.51 13.83 20.91
C SER A 167 -11.79 15.17 21.12
N TYR A 168 -11.27 15.79 20.06
CA TYR A 168 -10.76 17.18 20.10
C TYR A 168 -11.83 18.24 19.76
N THR A 169 -13.10 17.94 20.03
CA THR A 169 -14.25 18.85 19.85
C THR A 169 -14.79 19.23 21.22
#